data_AF-A0A9D5S0U5-F1
#
_entry.id   AF-A0A9D5S0U5-F1
#
_cell.length_a   1.000
_cell.length_b   1.000
_cell.length_c   1.000
_cell.angle_alpha   90.00
_cell.angle_beta   90.00
_cell.angle_gamma   90.00
#
_symmetry.space_group_name_H-M   'P 1'
#
loop_
_entity.id
_entity.type
_entity.pdbx_description
1 polymer ?
#
loop_
_entity_poly.entity_id
_entity_poly.type
_entity_poly.pdbx_seq_one_letter_code
_entity_poly.pdbx_strand_id
1 'polypeptide(L)'
;MNKGYVISKNTKNKEIEIIEYEQHTGFDISPRNKVKKGNSIDVSKVIFMSPTLIEKLLKKKIDREYKRILILLTEVAADDSDDTSKLSIALNEVELFKSIIRKKYSKFMEDKKTAQLLKRLELMSKELKRRIFEIEEEKQYNNSRGGKSR
;
A
#
# COMPACT_ATOMS: atom_id res chain seq x y z
N MET A 1 14.77 -6.35 26.30
CA MET A 1 15.06 -4.92 26.07
C MET A 1 15.76 -4.77 24.72
N ASN A 2 15.11 -4.17 23.73
CA ASN A 2 15.74 -3.90 22.43
C ASN A 2 16.53 -2.58 22.52
N LYS A 3 17.86 -2.68 22.58
CA LYS A 3 18.76 -1.52 22.51
C LYS A 3 18.91 -1.10 21.05
N GLY A 4 18.42 0.08 20.69
CA GLY A 4 18.68 0.72 19.40
C GLY A 4 19.81 1.74 19.56
N TYR A 5 20.71 1.82 18.57
CA TYR A 5 21.82 2.78 18.55
C TYR A 5 21.67 3.71 17.34
N VAL A 6 21.93 5.00 17.53
CA VAL A 6 22.05 5.99 16.45
C VAL A 6 23.43 6.60 16.47
N ILE A 7 23.99 6.73 15.27
CA ILE A 7 25.27 7.37 15.04
C ILE A 7 24.98 8.71 14.37
N SER A 8 25.16 9.81 15.10
CA SER A 8 25.18 11.16 14.55
C SER A 8 26.61 11.69 14.59
N LYS A 9 27.10 12.26 13.50
CA LYS A 9 28.43 12.86 13.43
C LYS A 9 28.31 14.34 13.81
N ASN A 10 28.63 14.69 15.06
CA ASN A 10 28.76 16.08 15.48
C ASN A 10 30.00 16.70 14.80
N THR A 11 29.80 17.72 13.96
CA THR A 11 30.88 18.38 13.20
C THR A 11 31.75 19.32 14.04
N LYS A 12 31.37 19.61 15.28
CA LYS A 12 32.13 20.51 16.18
C LYS A 12 33.05 19.76 17.15
N ASN A 13 32.57 18.71 17.82
CA ASN A 13 33.30 18.09 18.94
C ASN A 13 33.68 16.61 18.76
N LYS A 14 33.37 15.96 17.62
CA LYS A 14 33.64 14.52 17.38
C LYS A 14 33.09 13.55 18.44
N GLU A 15 32.12 13.97 19.26
CA GLU A 15 31.47 13.10 20.25
C GLU A 15 30.22 12.41 19.68
N ILE A 16 29.96 11.20 20.17
CA ILE A 16 28.79 10.37 19.84
C ILE A 16 27.70 10.64 20.89
N GLU A 17 26.63 11.32 20.51
CA GLU A 17 25.46 11.52 21.38
C GLU A 17 24.43 10.39 21.21
N ILE A 18 24.00 9.82 22.34
CA ILE A 18 22.92 8.82 22.43
C ILE A 18 21.61 9.57 22.66
N ILE A 19 20.70 9.55 21.68
CA ILE A 19 19.38 10.17 21.80
C ILE A 19 18.36 9.07 22.15
N GLU A 20 17.67 9.22 23.29
CA GLU A 20 16.56 8.34 23.69
C GLU A 20 15.30 8.58 22.83
N TYR A 21 14.68 7.47 22.41
CA TYR A 21 13.75 7.42 21.27
C TYR A 21 12.26 7.50 21.60
N GLU A 22 11.89 7.82 22.84
CA GLU A 22 10.53 7.51 23.31
C GLU A 22 9.41 8.39 22.68
N GLN A 23 9.71 9.41 21.87
CA GLN A 23 8.68 10.39 21.47
C GLN A 23 8.63 10.78 19.99
N HIS A 24 9.25 10.06 19.05
CA HIS A 24 9.33 10.56 17.65
C HIS A 24 8.48 9.74 16.67
N THR A 25 7.49 10.41 16.09
CA THR A 25 6.61 9.93 15.00
C THR A 25 7.37 9.84 13.67
N GLY A 26 8.25 8.86 13.53
CA GLY A 26 9.01 8.60 12.29
C GLY A 26 8.31 7.62 11.34
N PHE A 27 8.68 7.66 10.06
CA PHE A 27 8.23 6.67 9.07
C PHE A 27 9.19 5.47 9.03
N ASP A 28 8.66 4.29 9.34
CA ASP A 28 9.46 3.07 9.42
C ASP A 28 9.50 2.26 8.12
N ILE A 29 10.70 1.80 7.76
CA ILE A 29 10.94 0.91 6.63
C ILE A 29 11.85 -0.22 7.07
N SER A 30 11.47 -1.45 6.77
CA SER A 30 12.34 -2.61 6.86
C SER A 30 13.08 -2.80 5.53
N PRO A 31 14.42 -2.64 5.49
CA PRO A 31 15.20 -2.90 4.30
C PRO A 31 15.04 -4.36 3.87
N ARG A 32 14.97 -4.61 2.55
CA ARG A 32 15.06 -5.97 2.03
C ARG A 32 16.54 -6.34 1.98
N ASN A 33 17.09 -6.91 3.07
CA ASN A 33 18.49 -7.37 3.16
C ASN A 33 18.71 -8.59 2.25
N LYS A 34 18.76 -8.35 0.94
CA LYS A 34 19.05 -9.38 -0.06
C LYS A 34 20.54 -9.52 -0.36
N VAL A 35 21.39 -8.67 0.22
CA VAL A 35 22.82 -8.62 -0.10
C VAL A 35 23.62 -8.66 1.20
N LYS A 36 23.95 -9.88 1.66
CA LYS A 36 24.98 -10.07 2.70
C LYS A 36 26.35 -9.97 2.01
N LYS A 37 26.91 -8.76 1.92
CA LYS A 37 28.28 -8.55 1.42
C LYS A 37 29.24 -8.49 2.61
N GLY A 38 29.76 -9.63 3.04
CA GLY A 38 30.85 -9.72 4.03
C GLY A 38 30.59 -8.95 5.34
N ASN A 39 31.55 -8.12 5.77
CA ASN A 39 31.52 -7.26 6.97
C ASN A 39 30.50 -6.09 6.90
N SER A 40 29.36 -6.27 6.22
CA SER A 40 28.31 -5.26 6.12
C SER A 40 27.41 -5.22 7.36
N ILE A 41 26.97 -4.02 7.74
CA ILE A 41 26.00 -3.83 8.83
C ILE A 41 24.66 -4.45 8.45
N ASP A 42 24.14 -5.34 9.31
CA ASP A 42 22.79 -5.91 9.16
C ASP A 42 21.76 -4.94 9.74
N VAL A 43 20.98 -4.30 8.88
CA VAL A 43 19.99 -3.29 9.28
C VAL A 43 18.59 -3.89 9.21
N SER A 44 17.97 -4.10 10.36
CA SER A 44 16.61 -4.67 10.46
C SER A 44 15.49 -3.63 10.28
N LYS A 45 15.75 -2.36 10.66
CA LYS A 45 14.77 -1.27 10.61
C LYS A 45 15.46 0.07 10.38
N VAL A 46 14.88 0.89 9.50
CA VAL A 46 15.26 2.28 9.27
C VAL A 46 14.05 3.16 9.60
N ILE A 47 14.25 4.21 10.39
CA ILE A 47 13.21 5.18 10.73
C ILE A 47 13.61 6.52 10.13
N PHE A 48 12.80 7.02 9.20
CA PHE A 48 12.97 8.35 8.63
C PHE A 48 12.25 9.37 9.50
N MET A 49 12.96 10.44 9.89
CA MET A 49 12.41 11.50 10.74
C MET A 49 12.20 12.82 9.98
N SER A 50 12.88 13.03 8.85
CA SER A 50 12.75 14.24 8.05
C SER A 50 11.39 14.28 7.32
N PRO A 51 10.49 15.24 7.61
CA PRO A 51 9.16 15.29 6.99
C PRO A 51 9.21 15.35 5.46
N THR A 52 10.13 16.14 4.90
CA THR A 52 10.30 16.29 3.44
C THR A 52 10.79 15.00 2.78
N LEU A 53 11.66 14.25 3.46
CA LEU A 53 12.12 12.95 2.96
C LEU A 53 11.01 11.89 3.06
N ILE A 54 10.26 11.88 4.17
CA ILE A 54 9.12 10.98 4.36
C ILE A 54 8.10 11.22 3.24
N GLU A 55 7.71 12.47 2.97
CA GLU A 55 6.76 12.80 1.90
C GLU A 55 7.24 12.30 0.53
N LYS A 56 8.51 12.53 0.17
CA LYS A 56 9.10 12.06 -1.09
C LYS A 56 9.12 10.53 -1.20
N LEU A 57 9.45 9.84 -0.12
CA LEU A 57 9.47 8.37 -0.08
C LEU A 57 8.06 7.78 -0.20
N LEU A 58 7.11 8.37 0.52
CA LEU A 58 5.70 7.97 0.46
C LEU A 58 5.12 8.20 -0.92
N LYS A 59 5.36 9.37 -1.53
CA LYS A 59 4.95 9.66 -2.90
C LYS A 59 5.43 8.58 -3.87
N LYS A 60 6.72 8.23 -3.82
CA LYS A 60 7.29 7.18 -4.68
C LYS A 60 6.67 5.80 -4.43
N LYS A 61 6.37 5.45 -3.17
CA LYS A 61 5.70 4.19 -2.81
C LYS A 61 4.26 4.15 -3.33
N ILE A 62 3.52 5.23 -3.12
CA ILE A 62 2.13 5.40 -3.57
C ILE A 62 2.05 5.34 -5.09
N ASP A 63 2.92 6.07 -5.80
CA ASP A 63 2.93 6.09 -7.27
C ASP A 63 3.18 4.69 -7.85
N ARG A 64 4.08 3.91 -7.21
CA ARG A 64 4.35 2.54 -7.63
C ARG A 64 3.14 1.63 -7.42
N GLU A 65 2.53 1.71 -6.25
CA GLU A 65 1.39 0.87 -5.89
C GLU A 65 0.16 1.21 -6.74
N TYR A 66 -0.08 2.50 -6.96
CA TYR A 66 -1.15 2.98 -7.82
C TYR A 66 -0.98 2.49 -9.26
N LYS A 67 0.25 2.54 -9.81
CA LYS A 67 0.55 1.98 -11.13
C LYS A 67 0.27 0.48 -11.20
N ARG A 68 0.63 -0.30 -10.16
CA ARG A 68 0.33 -1.73 -10.09
C ARG A 68 -1.17 -1.98 -10.15
N ILE A 69 -1.95 -1.23 -9.37
CA ILE A 69 -3.41 -1.31 -9.39
C ILE A 69 -3.96 -0.99 -10.78
N LEU A 70 -3.47 0.05 -11.45
CA LEU A 70 -3.94 0.39 -12.81
C LEU A 70 -3.67 -0.73 -13.82
N ILE A 71 -2.52 -1.40 -13.74
CA ILE A 71 -2.21 -2.56 -14.59
C ILE A 71 -3.20 -3.68 -14.31
N LEU A 72 -3.43 -4.02 -13.04
CA LEU A 72 -4.39 -5.04 -12.64
C LEU A 72 -5.82 -4.72 -13.13
N LEU A 73 -6.25 -3.46 -13.05
CA LEU A 73 -7.55 -3.02 -13.56
C LEU A 73 -7.65 -3.14 -15.08
N THR A 74 -6.54 -2.93 -15.80
CA THR A 74 -6.50 -3.07 -17.26
C THR A 74 -6.60 -4.54 -17.67
N GLU A 75 -5.92 -5.42 -16.94
CA GLU A 75 -6.03 -6.88 -17.12
C GLU A 75 -7.45 -7.37 -16.88
N VAL A 76 -8.09 -6.88 -15.82
CA VAL A 76 -9.50 -7.18 -15.51
C VAL A 76 -10.45 -6.62 -16.56
N ALA A 77 -10.17 -5.43 -17.11
CA ALA A 77 -11.01 -4.83 -18.15
C ALA A 77 -10.92 -5.54 -19.50
N ALA A 78 -9.82 -6.25 -19.76
CA ALA A 78 -9.61 -7.06 -20.97
C ALA A 78 -10.09 -8.52 -20.79
N ASP A 79 -10.62 -8.86 -19.61
CA ASP A 79 -11.14 -10.19 -19.32
C ASP A 79 -12.65 -10.21 -19.55
N ASP A 80 -13.06 -10.88 -20.65
CA ASP A 80 -14.46 -11.06 -21.03
C ASP A 80 -15.06 -12.35 -20.44
N SER A 81 -14.39 -13.01 -19.50
CA SER A 81 -14.93 -14.19 -18.84
C SER A 81 -15.92 -13.83 -17.73
N ASP A 82 -16.93 -14.69 -17.54
CA ASP A 82 -17.87 -14.57 -16.43
C ASP A 82 -17.23 -14.93 -15.06
N ASP A 83 -15.91 -15.03 -14.95
CA ASP A 83 -15.22 -15.35 -13.70
C ASP A 83 -14.94 -14.09 -12.86
N THR A 84 -15.62 -13.98 -11.71
CA THR A 84 -15.45 -12.86 -10.78
C THR A 84 -14.16 -12.93 -9.96
N SER A 85 -13.36 -13.99 -10.10
CA SER A 85 -12.12 -14.19 -9.32
C SER A 85 -11.14 -13.04 -9.52
N LYS A 86 -10.87 -12.62 -10.76
CA LYS A 86 -9.91 -11.52 -11.04
C LYS A 86 -10.45 -10.17 -10.58
N LEU A 87 -11.74 -9.91 -10.77
CA LEU A 87 -12.42 -8.73 -10.24
C LEU A 87 -12.31 -8.64 -8.72
N SER A 88 -12.51 -9.76 -8.02
CA SER A 88 -12.43 -9.85 -6.55
C SER A 88 -11.01 -9.62 -6.04
N ILE A 89 -10.00 -10.17 -6.72
CA ILE A 89 -8.59 -9.92 -6.42
C ILE A 89 -8.28 -8.42 -6.57
N ALA A 90 -8.70 -7.80 -7.69
CA ALA A 90 -8.50 -6.37 -7.90
C ALA A 90 -9.18 -5.51 -6.84
N LEU A 91 -10.41 -5.88 -6.44
CA LEU A 91 -11.13 -5.16 -5.39
C LEU A 91 -10.39 -5.22 -4.06
N ASN A 92 -9.91 -6.41 -3.67
CA ASN A 92 -9.15 -6.59 -2.44
C ASN A 92 -7.87 -5.77 -2.42
N GLU A 93 -7.15 -5.70 -3.55
CA GLU A 93 -5.93 -4.91 -3.67
C GLU A 93 -6.19 -3.40 -3.54
N VAL A 94 -7.28 -2.90 -4.14
CA VAL A 94 -7.70 -1.49 -4.00
C VAL A 94 -8.09 -1.18 -2.56
N GLU A 95 -8.88 -2.03 -1.91
CA GLU A 95 -9.30 -1.82 -0.50
C GLU A 95 -8.13 -1.90 0.47
N LEU A 96 -7.19 -2.84 0.25
CA LEU A 96 -5.96 -2.94 1.03
C LEU A 96 -5.14 -1.65 0.90
N PHE A 97 -4.98 -1.13 -0.31
CA PHE A 97 -4.23 0.10 -0.52
C PHE A 97 -4.89 1.31 0.15
N LYS A 98 -6.22 1.44 0.07
CA LYS A 98 -6.98 2.46 0.82
C LYS A 98 -6.73 2.36 2.32
N SER A 99 -6.75 1.14 2.88
CA SER A 99 -6.50 0.88 4.30
C SER A 99 -5.09 1.32 4.71
N ILE A 100 -4.08 0.99 3.90
CA ILE A 100 -2.69 1.40 4.12
C ILE A 100 -2.57 2.93 4.12
N ILE A 101 -3.18 3.61 3.14
CA ILE A 101 -3.14 5.08 3.06
C ILE A 101 -3.77 5.70 4.32
N ARG A 102 -4.98 5.26 4.70
CA ARG A 102 -5.71 5.80 5.86
C ARG A 102 -4.97 5.59 7.18
N LYS A 103 -4.40 4.40 7.40
CA LYS A 103 -3.78 4.02 8.67
C LYS A 103 -2.33 4.46 8.81
N LYS A 104 -1.54 4.31 7.73
CA LYS A 104 -0.08 4.46 7.79
C LYS A 104 0.42 5.76 7.17
N TYR A 105 -0.19 6.25 6.09
CA TYR A 105 0.39 7.35 5.30
C TYR A 105 -0.26 8.72 5.56
N SER A 106 -1.53 8.74 5.97
CA SER A 106 -2.30 9.96 6.27
C SER A 106 -1.58 10.93 7.21
N LYS A 107 -0.90 10.40 8.24
CA LYS A 107 -0.15 11.19 9.24
C LYS A 107 1.05 11.97 8.67
N PHE A 108 1.47 11.65 7.45
CA PHE A 108 2.70 12.17 6.84
C PHE A 108 2.45 12.86 5.49
N MET A 109 1.19 13.04 5.13
CA MET A 109 0.79 13.58 3.83
C MET A 109 -0.20 14.72 4.01
N GLU A 110 -0.22 15.63 3.03
CA GLU A 110 -1.21 16.70 2.97
C GLU A 110 -2.63 16.14 2.83
N ASP A 111 -3.57 16.65 3.64
CA ASP A 111 -4.94 16.17 3.71
C ASP A 111 -5.65 16.22 2.35
N LYS A 112 -5.47 17.32 1.60
CA LYS A 112 -6.10 17.49 0.28
C LYS A 112 -5.65 16.43 -0.72
N LYS A 113 -4.34 16.15 -0.80
CA LYS A 113 -3.79 15.13 -1.70
C LYS A 113 -4.25 13.73 -1.30
N THR A 114 -4.26 13.46 0.00
CA THR A 114 -4.73 12.19 0.57
C THR A 114 -6.21 11.96 0.25
N ALA A 115 -7.05 12.97 0.44
CA ALA A 115 -8.47 12.92 0.12
C ALA A 115 -8.72 12.67 -1.37
N GLN A 116 -7.99 13.35 -2.26
CA GLN A 116 -8.10 13.14 -3.71
C GLN A 116 -7.73 11.71 -4.12
N LEU A 117 -6.63 11.17 -3.58
CA LEU A 117 -6.21 9.79 -3.86
C LEU A 117 -7.24 8.78 -3.37
N LEU A 118 -7.72 8.93 -2.13
CA LEU A 118 -8.76 8.05 -1.57
C LEU A 118 -10.06 8.11 -2.37
N LYS A 119 -10.45 9.29 -2.86
CA LYS A 119 -11.63 9.44 -3.72
C LYS A 119 -11.48 8.67 -5.03
N ARG A 120 -10.31 8.72 -5.68
CA ARG A 120 -10.04 7.95 -6.90
C ARG A 120 -10.12 6.44 -6.64
N LEU A 121 -9.48 5.97 -5.57
CA LEU A 121 -9.53 4.55 -5.18
C LEU A 121 -10.95 4.11 -4.82
N GLU A 122 -11.74 4.96 -4.17
CA GLU A 122 -13.14 4.68 -3.86
C GLU A 122 -13.98 4.49 -5.13
N LEU A 123 -13.76 5.32 -6.15
CA LEU A 123 -14.44 5.15 -7.44
C LEU A 123 -14.07 3.81 -8.09
N MET A 124 -12.80 3.42 -8.06
CA MET A 124 -12.34 2.11 -8.55
C MET A 124 -13.02 0.97 -7.80
N SER A 125 -13.05 1.02 -6.46
CA SER A 125 -13.74 0.02 -5.63
C SER A 125 -15.22 -0.11 -5.99
N LYS A 126 -15.91 1.01 -6.20
CA LYS A 126 -17.34 1.02 -6.54
C LYS A 126 -17.60 0.39 -7.90
N GLU A 127 -16.79 0.71 -8.89
CA GLU A 127 -16.88 0.12 -10.22
C GLU A 127 -16.70 -1.40 -10.18
N LEU A 128 -15.66 -1.88 -9.49
CA LEU A 128 -15.40 -3.32 -9.34
C LEU A 128 -16.55 -4.05 -8.64
N LYS A 129 -17.09 -3.47 -7.55
CA LYS A 129 -18.25 -4.04 -6.85
C LYS A 129 -19.48 -4.11 -7.75
N ARG A 130 -19.71 -3.08 -8.57
CA ARG A 130 -20.84 -3.06 -9.51
C ARG A 130 -20.73 -4.22 -10.52
N ARG A 131 -19.56 -4.38 -11.13
CA ARG A 131 -19.32 -5.46 -12.11
C ARG A 131 -19.44 -6.86 -11.51
N ILE A 132 -18.91 -7.07 -10.30
CA ILE A 132 -19.07 -8.35 -9.59
C ILE A 132 -20.55 -8.65 -9.38
N PHE A 133 -21.31 -7.67 -8.92
CA PHE A 133 -22.75 -7.81 -8.69
C PHE A 133 -23.51 -8.13 -9.99
N GLU A 134 -23.22 -7.43 -11.09
CA GLU A 134 -23.83 -7.67 -12.41
C GLU A 134 -23.63 -9.14 -12.85
N ILE A 135 -22.39 -9.65 -12.80
CA ILE A 135 -22.07 -11.04 -13.19
C ILE A 135 -22.75 -12.06 -12.25
N GLU A 136 -22.79 -11.78 -10.96
CA GLU A 136 -23.41 -12.67 -9.98
C GLU A 136 -24.93 -12.75 -10.16
N GLU A 137 -25.60 -11.63 -10.45
CA GLU A 137 -27.04 -11.63 -10.76
C GLU A 137 -27.35 -12.41 -12.04
N GLU A 138 -26.56 -12.23 -13.09
CA GLU A 138 -26.73 -12.96 -14.36
C GLU A 138 -26.60 -14.48 -14.16
N LYS A 139 -25.61 -14.92 -13.37
CA LYS A 139 -25.44 -16.34 -13.03
C LYS A 139 -26.62 -16.90 -12.25
N GLN A 140 -27.13 -16.17 -11.26
CA GLN A 140 -28.29 -16.60 -10.47
C GLN A 140 -29.54 -16.72 -11.34
N TYR A 141 -29.76 -15.74 -12.21
CA TYR A 141 -30.87 -15.74 -13.15
C TYR A 141 -30.82 -16.93 -14.12
N ASN A 142 -29.66 -17.20 -14.73
CA ASN A 142 -29.48 -18.32 -15.65
C ASN A 142 -29.66 -19.69 -14.97
N ASN A 143 -29.15 -19.86 -13.75
CA ASN A 143 -29.34 -21.08 -12.97
C ASN A 143 -30.82 -21.35 -12.64
N SER A 144 -31.61 -20.30 -12.41
CA SER A 144 -33.05 -20.45 -12.12
C SER A 144 -33.89 -20.93 -13.32
N ARG A 145 -33.41 -20.74 -14.56
CA ARG A 145 -34.08 -21.19 -15.80
C ARG A 145 -33.67 -22.60 -16.24
N GLY A 146 -32.43 -23.01 -16.00
CA GLY A 146 -31.91 -24.34 -16.38
C GLY A 146 -32.47 -25.51 -15.56
N GLY A 147 -33.14 -25.26 -14.43
CA GLY A 147 -33.67 -26.29 -13.53
C GLY A 147 -35.01 -26.95 -13.93
N LYS A 148 -35.60 -26.59 -15.09
CA LYS A 148 -36.87 -27.16 -15.57
C LYS A 148 -36.66 -27.98 -16.86
N SER A 149 -35.91 -29.06 -16.76
CA SER A 149 -36.08 -30.20 -17.67
C SER A 149 -36.00 -31.48 -16.85
N ARG A 150 -37.18 -32.00 -16.55
CA ARG A 150 -37.43 -33.37 -16.11
C ARG A 150 -38.43 -33.96 -17.10
#